data_AF-A0A849PXI9-F1
#
_entry.id   AF-A0A849PXI9-F1
#
_cell.length_a   1.000
_cell.length_b   1.000
_cell.length_c   1.000
_cell.angle_alpha   90.00
_cell.angle_beta   90.00
_cell.angle_gamma   90.00
#
_symmetry.space_group_name_H-M   'P 1'
#
loop_
_entity.id
_entity.type
_entity.pdbx_description
1 polymer ?
#
loop_
_entity_poly.entity_id
_entity_poly.type
_entity_poly.pdbx_seq_one_letter_code
_entity_poly.pdbx_strand_id
1 'polypeptide(L)'
;MVIRNRNFIVFAIFFAFMLLEPVSAFNLGTLQKSAVQDTSPGNTVMFAILFWNTGDYGYDVKLENIEVPDNWTVISNPDSFYLNSTAVGNIEHIYLPSLKKTIEASLIDIYVSVPEYEIPGKKTVIIKAVAGSPGNASGFSLKQERLFFFDIDVVKGLYQDMPNIHMDPKTVSVDINPKIVREFIDAQPAGRSDIIISPETIKTAFVIFGLALIIILAWRIYRYG
;
A
#
# COMPACT_ATOMS: atom_id res chain seq x y z
N MET A 1 0.54 -35.56 49.59
CA MET A 1 0.85 -34.12 49.74
C MET A 1 1.08 -33.56 48.34
N VAL A 2 0.04 -33.03 47.70
CA VAL A 2 0.09 -32.54 46.31
C VAL A 2 0.56 -31.08 46.37
N ILE A 3 1.86 -30.87 46.23
CA ILE A 3 2.43 -29.53 46.17
C ILE A 3 2.00 -28.90 44.84
N ARG A 4 1.08 -27.94 45.00
CA ARG A 4 0.47 -27.02 44.05
C ARG A 4 1.47 -26.46 43.01
N ASN A 5 1.56 -27.12 41.85
CA ASN A 5 2.30 -26.74 40.64
C ASN A 5 1.81 -25.45 39.92
N ARG A 6 0.99 -24.62 40.57
CA ARG A 6 0.44 -23.40 39.96
C ARG A 6 1.52 -22.38 39.60
N ASN A 7 2.60 -22.31 40.38
CA ASN A 7 3.68 -21.36 40.12
C ASN A 7 4.54 -21.76 38.91
N PHE A 8 4.70 -23.06 38.64
CA PHE A 8 5.45 -23.54 37.48
C PHE A 8 4.75 -23.21 36.16
N ILE A 9 3.42 -23.34 36.11
CA ILE A 9 2.63 -23.01 34.91
C ILE A 9 2.71 -21.50 34.61
N VAL A 10 2.61 -20.64 35.63
CA VAL A 10 2.74 -19.18 35.44
C VAL A 10 4.14 -18.82 34.94
N PHE A 11 5.18 -19.45 35.50
CA PHE A 11 6.56 -19.23 35.08
C PHE A 11 6.82 -19.72 33.64
N ALA A 12 6.27 -20.88 33.26
CA ALA A 12 6.37 -21.42 31.91
C ALA A 12 5.64 -20.55 30.87
N ILE A 13 4.47 -20.00 31.22
CA ILE A 13 3.75 -19.05 30.37
C ILE A 13 4.55 -17.75 30.22
N PHE A 14 5.05 -17.18 31.32
CA PHE A 14 5.87 -15.97 31.29
C PHE A 14 7.13 -16.17 30.44
N PHE A 15 7.80 -17.30 30.59
CA PHE A 15 8.98 -17.66 29.79
C PHE A 15 8.63 -17.87 28.31
N ALA A 16 7.48 -18.47 28.01
CA ALA A 16 7.00 -18.61 26.63
C ALA A 16 6.71 -17.26 25.96
N PHE A 17 6.19 -16.27 26.71
CA PHE A 17 6.02 -14.90 26.21
C PHE A 17 7.35 -14.15 26.06
N MET A 18 8.36 -14.43 26.89
CA MET A 18 9.71 -13.86 26.73
C MET A 18 10.48 -14.42 25.53
N LEU A 19 10.10 -15.59 25.03
CA LEU A 19 10.69 -16.20 23.83
C LEU A 19 10.04 -15.75 22.51
N LEU A 20 9.00 -14.90 22.56
CA LEU A 20 8.50 -14.23 21.37
C LEU A 20 9.48 -13.11 21.04
N GLU A 21 10.35 -13.35 20.06
CA GLU A 21 11.19 -12.28 19.52
C GLU A 21 10.28 -11.12 19.06
N PRO A 22 10.64 -9.86 19.38
CA PRO A 22 9.90 -8.72 18.89
C PRO A 22 9.95 -8.74 17.37
N VAL A 23 8.82 -9.08 16.77
CA VAL A 23 8.68 -9.10 15.33
C VAL A 23 8.88 -7.67 14.82
N SER A 24 10.00 -7.40 14.15
CA SER A 24 10.23 -6.10 13.53
C SER A 24 9.26 -5.93 12.37
N ALA A 25 8.26 -5.07 12.53
CA ALA A 25 7.35 -4.73 11.45
C ALA A 25 8.11 -3.97 10.35
N PHE A 26 7.87 -4.32 9.08
CA PHE A 26 8.39 -3.53 7.96
C PHE A 26 7.76 -2.15 7.98
N ASN A 27 8.57 -1.13 7.69
CA ASN A 27 8.09 0.22 7.48
C ASN A 27 8.06 0.50 5.97
N LEU A 28 6.98 0.07 5.30
CA LEU A 28 6.72 0.41 3.91
C LEU A 28 5.96 1.73 3.84
N GLY A 29 6.71 2.81 3.70
CA GLY A 29 6.18 4.13 3.41
C GLY A 29 5.91 4.28 1.92
N THR A 30 4.71 4.73 1.56
CA THR A 30 4.31 4.91 0.15
C THR A 30 3.53 6.19 -0.06
N LEU A 31 3.71 6.82 -1.22
CA LEU A 31 2.93 7.97 -1.66
C LEU A 31 2.68 7.89 -3.16
N GLN A 32 1.42 7.81 -3.55
CA GLN A 32 1.01 7.87 -4.94
C GLN A 32 0.90 9.34 -5.36
N LYS A 33 1.67 9.76 -6.38
CA LYS A 33 1.75 11.19 -6.78
C LYS A 33 0.49 11.66 -7.52
N SER A 34 -0.10 10.79 -8.34
CA SER A 34 -1.40 11.00 -8.98
C SER A 34 -2.16 9.69 -9.05
N ALA A 35 -3.48 9.77 -8.91
CA ALA A 35 -4.39 8.64 -9.04
C ALA A 35 -5.28 8.70 -10.27
N VAL A 36 -5.37 9.87 -10.93
CA VAL A 36 -6.29 10.07 -12.04
C VAL A 36 -5.55 10.71 -13.21
N GLN A 37 -5.79 10.23 -14.42
CA GLN A 37 -5.28 10.87 -15.63
C GLN A 37 -6.22 10.66 -16.82
N ASP A 38 -6.40 11.72 -17.61
CA ASP A 38 -7.15 11.64 -18.86
C ASP A 38 -6.20 11.27 -20.00
N THR A 39 -6.65 10.44 -20.93
CA THR A 39 -5.86 10.05 -22.10
C THR A 39 -6.72 9.74 -23.31
N SER A 40 -6.09 9.71 -24.48
CA SER A 40 -6.72 9.26 -25.73
C SER A 40 -6.35 7.80 -26.02
N PRO A 41 -7.18 7.05 -26.75
CA PRO A 41 -6.80 5.73 -27.26
C PRO A 41 -5.46 5.79 -28.01
N GLY A 42 -4.61 4.78 -27.83
CA GLY A 42 -3.27 4.68 -28.45
C GLY A 42 -2.16 5.38 -27.67
N ASN A 43 -2.48 6.21 -26.67
CA ASN A 43 -1.47 6.92 -25.88
C ASN A 43 -1.02 6.12 -24.64
N THR A 44 0.17 6.45 -24.17
CA THR A 44 0.70 5.98 -22.89
C THR A 44 0.65 7.10 -21.85
N VAL A 45 0.08 6.79 -20.69
CA VAL A 45 0.13 7.66 -19.51
C VAL A 45 1.18 7.16 -18.52
N MET A 46 1.72 8.08 -17.71
CA MET A 46 2.75 7.78 -16.73
C MET A 46 2.30 8.25 -15.35
N PHE A 47 2.21 7.32 -14.42
CA PHE A 47 2.03 7.59 -13.00
C PHE A 47 3.34 7.37 -12.26
N ALA A 48 3.38 7.83 -11.01
CA ALA A 48 4.54 7.63 -10.15
C ALA A 48 4.10 7.29 -8.72
N ILE A 49 4.80 6.33 -8.13
CA ILE A 49 4.70 5.99 -6.71
C ILE A 49 6.06 6.22 -6.07
N LEU A 50 6.06 6.93 -4.94
CA LEU A 50 7.22 7.10 -4.09
C LEU A 50 7.20 6.02 -3.00
N PHE A 51 8.35 5.40 -2.77
CA PHE A 51 8.57 4.40 -1.73
C PHE A 51 9.70 4.83 -0.81
N TRP A 52 9.54 4.63 0.49
CA TRP A 52 10.61 4.86 1.46
C TRP A 52 10.55 3.87 2.61
N ASN A 53 11.69 3.71 3.28
CA ASN A 53 11.84 2.88 4.45
C ASN A 53 12.45 3.72 5.58
N THR A 54 11.74 3.84 6.70
CA THR A 54 12.26 4.54 7.88
C THR A 54 12.92 3.62 8.90
N GLY A 55 12.98 2.31 8.63
CA GLY A 55 13.67 1.33 9.45
C GLY A 55 15.13 1.17 9.05
N ASP A 56 15.92 0.53 9.91
CA ASP A 56 17.36 0.36 9.71
C ASP A 56 17.71 -0.74 8.69
N TYR A 57 16.77 -1.65 8.42
CA TYR A 57 16.98 -2.81 7.53
C TYR A 57 16.21 -2.64 6.22
N GLY A 58 16.90 -2.87 5.10
CA GLY A 58 16.27 -2.92 3.78
C GLY A 58 15.59 -4.25 3.50
N TYR A 59 14.66 -4.24 2.55
CA TYR A 59 13.88 -5.41 2.14
C TYR A 59 13.47 -5.31 0.68
N ASP A 60 13.09 -6.43 0.07
CA ASP A 60 12.64 -6.46 -1.33
C ASP A 60 11.19 -5.98 -1.44
N VAL A 61 10.94 -5.20 -2.49
CA VAL A 61 9.62 -4.76 -2.91
C VAL A 61 9.38 -5.25 -4.33
N LYS A 62 8.22 -5.87 -4.56
CA LYS A 62 7.77 -6.30 -5.87
C LYS A 62 6.41 -5.69 -6.20
N LEU A 63 6.26 -5.19 -7.42
CA LEU A 63 5.02 -4.68 -7.97
C LEU A 63 4.34 -5.75 -8.83
N GLU A 64 3.05 -5.97 -8.59
CA GLU A 64 2.24 -6.96 -9.29
C GLU A 64 0.99 -6.29 -9.85
N ASN A 65 0.74 -6.47 -11.15
CA ASN A 65 -0.50 -6.04 -11.78
C ASN A 65 -1.63 -6.98 -11.33
N ILE A 66 -2.65 -6.44 -10.66
CA ILE A 66 -3.78 -7.22 -10.11
C ILE A 66 -4.99 -7.16 -11.04
N GLU A 67 -5.35 -5.95 -11.46
CA GLU A 67 -6.49 -5.71 -12.33
C GLU A 67 -6.06 -4.73 -13.41
N VAL A 68 -6.16 -5.16 -14.66
CA VAL A 68 -5.77 -4.39 -15.84
C VAL A 68 -6.87 -4.61 -16.89
N PRO A 69 -7.39 -3.55 -17.52
CA PRO A 69 -8.37 -3.71 -18.58
C PRO A 69 -7.83 -4.56 -19.75
N ASP A 70 -8.72 -5.26 -20.44
CA ASP A 70 -8.34 -6.17 -21.51
C ASP A 70 -7.51 -5.47 -22.59
N ASN A 71 -6.41 -6.09 -22.99
CA ASN A 71 -5.46 -5.60 -24.01
C ASN A 71 -4.69 -4.33 -23.65
N TRP A 72 -4.77 -3.85 -22.41
CA TRP A 72 -3.91 -2.76 -21.95
C TRP A 72 -2.54 -3.31 -21.54
N THR A 73 -1.50 -2.47 -21.68
CA THR A 73 -0.14 -2.82 -21.23
C THR A 73 0.25 -1.94 -20.06
N VAL A 74 0.63 -2.56 -18.95
CA VAL A 74 1.05 -1.87 -17.72
C VAL A 74 2.46 -2.32 -17.36
N ILE A 75 3.39 -1.37 -17.31
CA ILE A 75 4.80 -1.61 -17.03
C ILE A 75 5.20 -0.77 -15.81
N SER A 76 5.68 -1.43 -14.77
CA SER A 76 6.34 -0.77 -13.63
C SER A 76 7.85 -0.74 -13.88
N ASN A 77 8.50 0.40 -13.67
CA ASN A 77 9.94 0.53 -13.88
C ASN A 77 10.64 1.17 -12.67
N PRO A 78 11.42 0.41 -11.89
CA PRO A 78 11.52 -1.07 -11.91
C PRO A 78 10.25 -1.76 -11.37
N ASP A 79 10.04 -3.03 -11.72
CA ASP A 79 8.97 -3.88 -11.19
C ASP A 79 9.33 -4.59 -9.88
N SER A 80 10.63 -4.63 -9.57
CA SER A 80 11.19 -5.19 -8.34
C SER A 80 12.46 -4.43 -7.95
N PHE A 81 12.60 -4.13 -6.66
CA PHE A 81 13.73 -3.36 -6.16
C PHE A 81 13.96 -3.60 -4.66
N TYR A 82 15.19 -3.35 -4.22
CA TYR A 82 15.57 -3.41 -2.81
C TYR A 82 15.42 -2.04 -2.17
N LEU A 83 14.55 -1.93 -1.15
CA LEU A 83 14.22 -0.67 -0.50
C LEU A 83 14.99 -0.49 0.81
N ASN A 84 16.04 0.33 0.76
CA ASN A 84 16.88 0.70 1.90
C ASN A 84 16.39 1.96 2.64
N SER A 85 16.96 2.20 3.81
CA SER A 85 16.75 3.43 4.60
C SER A 85 17.25 4.70 3.91
N THR A 86 18.24 4.54 3.02
CA THR A 86 18.76 5.57 2.12
C THR A 86 18.44 5.11 0.70
N ALA A 87 17.72 5.94 -0.05
CA ALA A 87 17.25 5.56 -1.37
C ALA A 87 18.41 5.62 -2.37
N VAL A 88 18.41 4.72 -3.36
CA VAL A 88 19.42 4.69 -4.43
C VAL A 88 18.69 4.73 -5.78
N GLY A 89 19.25 5.47 -6.74
CA GLY A 89 18.70 5.59 -8.10
C GLY A 89 17.86 6.84 -8.30
N ASN A 90 16.66 6.68 -8.86
CA ASN A 90 15.72 7.79 -9.07
C ASN A 90 15.04 8.15 -7.74
N ILE A 91 15.34 9.33 -7.20
CA ILE A 91 14.96 9.72 -5.84
C ILE A 91 14.24 11.07 -5.80
N GLU A 92 13.28 11.19 -4.88
CA GLU A 92 12.67 12.46 -4.49
C GLU A 92 12.78 12.67 -2.99
N HIS A 93 12.84 13.92 -2.56
CA HIS A 93 12.90 14.28 -1.15
C HIS A 93 11.49 14.59 -0.65
N ILE A 94 11.05 13.88 0.40
CA ILE A 94 9.75 14.10 1.03
C ILE A 94 9.93 14.50 2.49
N TYR A 95 9.19 15.53 2.90
CA TYR A 95 9.15 15.93 4.31
C TYR A 95 8.08 15.12 5.05
N LEU A 96 8.48 14.40 6.08
CA LEU A 96 7.56 13.66 6.95
C LEU A 96 7.27 14.48 8.22
N PRO A 97 6.05 15.04 8.38
CA PRO A 97 5.72 15.87 9.53
C PRO A 97 5.82 15.11 10.87
N SER A 98 5.50 13.82 10.86
CA SER A 98 5.56 12.95 12.04
C SER A 98 6.97 12.77 12.59
N LEU A 99 7.99 12.82 11.71
CA LEU A 99 9.40 12.68 12.06
C LEU A 99 10.14 14.02 12.10
N LYS A 100 9.50 15.11 11.66
CA LYS A 100 10.09 16.44 11.48
C LYS A 100 11.42 16.39 10.69
N LYS A 101 11.47 15.52 9.68
CA LYS A 101 12.68 15.24 8.90
C LYS A 101 12.32 15.03 7.43
N THR A 102 13.21 15.49 6.55
CA THR A 102 13.19 15.14 5.12
C THR A 102 13.90 13.82 4.91
N ILE A 103 13.28 12.93 4.15
CA ILE A 103 13.82 11.63 3.79
C ILE A 103 13.88 11.50 2.27
N GLU A 104 14.69 10.55 1.80
CA GLU A 104 14.78 10.19 0.39
C GLU A 104 13.79 9.05 0.10
N ALA A 105 13.00 9.21 -0.95
CA ALA A 105 12.06 8.21 -1.42
C ALA A 105 12.44 7.78 -2.85
N SER A 106 12.48 6.47 -3.08
CA SER A 106 12.65 5.89 -4.41
C SER A 106 11.40 6.15 -5.25
N LEU A 107 11.59 6.71 -6.43
CA LEU A 107 10.52 6.97 -7.40
C LEU A 107 10.42 5.81 -8.38
N ILE A 108 9.21 5.25 -8.49
CA ILE A 108 8.88 4.17 -9.41
C ILE A 108 7.85 4.67 -10.42
N ASP A 109 8.21 4.61 -11.69
CA ASP A 109 7.32 5.01 -12.79
C ASP A 109 6.42 3.85 -13.19
N ILE A 110 5.14 4.16 -13.42
CA ILE A 110 4.13 3.22 -13.87
C ILE A 110 3.61 3.71 -15.22
N TYR A 111 3.93 2.98 -16.27
CA TYR A 111 3.49 3.27 -17.63
C TYR A 111 2.25 2.45 -17.95
N VAL A 112 1.19 3.11 -18.38
CA VAL A 112 -0.03 2.45 -18.83
C VAL A 112 -0.32 2.85 -20.27
N SER A 113 -0.22 1.88 -21.17
CA SER A 113 -0.50 2.05 -22.59
C SER A 113 -1.92 1.61 -22.91
N VAL A 114 -2.70 2.53 -23.47
CA VAL A 114 -4.10 2.33 -23.86
C VAL A 114 -4.16 1.91 -25.33
N PRO A 115 -4.89 0.83 -25.70
CA PRO A 115 -4.99 0.40 -27.09
C PRO A 115 -5.68 1.46 -27.95
N GLU A 116 -5.30 1.53 -29.23
CA GLU A 116 -5.84 2.51 -30.20
C GLU A 116 -7.36 2.38 -30.42
N TYR A 117 -7.91 1.19 -30.21
CA TYR A 117 -9.32 0.87 -30.39
C TYR A 117 -10.13 0.92 -29.09
N GLU A 118 -9.55 1.43 -28.00
CA GLU A 118 -10.25 1.52 -26.72
C GLU A 118 -11.50 2.41 -26.82
N ILE A 119 -12.58 1.96 -26.20
CA ILE A 119 -13.83 2.73 -26.14
C ILE A 119 -13.71 3.76 -25.02
N PRO A 120 -14.07 5.03 -25.29
CA PRO A 120 -14.07 6.08 -24.29
C PRO A 120 -14.83 5.71 -23.01
N GLY A 121 -14.26 6.11 -21.88
CA GLY A 121 -14.82 5.88 -20.56
C GLY A 121 -13.75 5.69 -19.49
N LYS A 122 -14.20 5.62 -18.25
CA LYS A 122 -13.34 5.43 -17.09
C LYS A 122 -12.96 3.97 -16.94
N LYS A 123 -11.66 3.73 -16.74
CA LYS A 123 -11.07 2.43 -16.46
C LYS A 123 -10.15 2.56 -15.26
N THR A 124 -10.00 1.49 -14.49
CA THR A 124 -9.09 1.46 -13.35
C THR A 124 -8.03 0.39 -13.56
N VAL A 125 -6.79 0.73 -13.26
CA VAL A 125 -5.66 -0.21 -13.17
C VAL A 125 -5.27 -0.33 -11.70
N ILE A 126 -5.14 -1.57 -11.22
CA ILE A 126 -4.76 -1.86 -9.83
C ILE A 126 -3.40 -2.54 -9.81
N ILE A 127 -2.46 -1.92 -9.08
CA ILE A 127 -1.12 -2.46 -8.82
C ILE A 127 -0.98 -2.76 -7.34
N LYS A 128 -0.40 -3.91 -7.01
CA LYS A 128 -0.08 -4.30 -5.63
C LYS A 128 1.42 -4.26 -5.42
N ALA A 129 1.87 -3.51 -4.42
CA ALA A 129 3.21 -3.63 -3.89
C ALA A 129 3.25 -4.66 -2.77
N VAL A 130 4.18 -5.60 -2.85
CA VAL A 130 4.46 -6.60 -1.82
C VAL A 130 5.87 -6.35 -1.30
N ALA A 131 5.98 -5.96 -0.04
CA ALA A 131 7.24 -5.80 0.67
C ALA A 131 7.48 -6.96 1.62
N GLY A 132 8.69 -7.51 1.63
CA GLY A 132 9.08 -8.53 2.59
C GLY A 132 10.51 -9.00 2.34
N SER A 133 11.09 -9.64 3.36
CA SER A 133 12.39 -10.29 3.19
C SER A 133 12.19 -11.71 2.64
N PRO A 134 12.95 -12.14 1.61
CA PRO A 134 13.01 -13.55 1.23
C PRO A 134 13.45 -14.35 2.45
N GLY A 135 12.58 -15.24 2.92
CA GLY A 135 12.63 -15.81 4.26
C GLY A 135 13.98 -16.44 4.62
N ASN A 136 14.59 -15.95 5.69
CA ASN A 136 15.60 -16.71 6.42
C ASN A 136 14.88 -17.85 7.15
N ALA A 137 14.90 -19.04 6.54
CA ALA A 137 14.84 -20.43 7.05
C ALA A 137 14.01 -20.83 8.30
N SER A 138 13.24 -19.97 8.95
CA SER A 138 12.54 -20.29 10.20
C SER A 138 11.22 -19.53 10.34
N GLY A 139 10.19 -20.06 9.68
CA GLY A 139 8.86 -20.17 10.27
C GLY A 139 7.83 -19.06 10.01
N PHE A 140 8.22 -17.80 9.84
CA PHE A 140 7.25 -16.72 9.59
C PHE A 140 7.80 -15.67 8.60
N SER A 141 7.28 -15.67 7.37
CA SER A 141 7.51 -14.57 6.43
C SER A 141 6.48 -13.48 6.72
N LEU A 142 6.94 -12.37 7.28
CA LEU A 142 6.13 -11.16 7.32
C LEU A 142 6.14 -10.56 5.92
N LYS A 143 4.97 -10.14 5.46
CA LYS A 143 4.81 -9.40 4.23
C LYS A 143 3.88 -8.24 4.50
N GLN A 144 4.18 -7.09 3.91
CA GLN A 144 3.29 -5.96 3.89
C GLN A 144 2.83 -5.75 2.46
N GLU A 145 1.52 -5.60 2.27
CA GLU A 145 0.92 -5.38 0.96
C GLU A 145 0.24 -4.01 0.91
N ARG A 146 0.34 -3.35 -0.24
CA ARG A 146 -0.33 -2.07 -0.52
C ARG A 146 -0.91 -2.10 -1.92
N LEU A 147 -2.15 -1.64 -2.06
CA LEU A 147 -2.82 -1.49 -3.36
C LEU A 147 -2.77 -0.03 -3.80
N PHE A 148 -2.54 0.18 -5.09
CA PHE A 148 -2.57 1.47 -5.76
C PHE A 148 -3.58 1.41 -6.90
N PHE A 149 -4.41 2.44 -7.00
CA PHE A 149 -5.50 2.53 -7.96
C PHE A 149 -5.22 3.69 -8.91
N PHE A 150 -5.19 3.41 -10.20
CA PHE A 150 -4.96 4.39 -11.25
C PHE A 150 -6.21 4.46 -12.13
N ASP A 151 -6.99 5.51 -11.94
CA ASP A 151 -8.20 5.79 -12.71
C ASP A 151 -7.82 6.55 -13.97
N ILE A 152 -8.13 5.96 -15.12
CA ILE A 152 -7.76 6.48 -16.42
C ILE A 152 -9.06 6.78 -17.17
N ASP A 153 -9.30 8.05 -17.45
CA ASP A 153 -10.45 8.47 -18.26
C ASP A 153 -10.04 8.51 -19.72
N VAL A 154 -10.50 7.52 -20.49
CA VAL A 154 -10.25 7.48 -21.93
C VAL A 154 -11.24 8.42 -22.60
N VAL A 155 -10.77 9.56 -23.06
CA VAL A 155 -11.59 10.53 -23.78
C VAL A 155 -11.46 10.30 -25.28
N LYS A 156 -12.56 10.47 -26.05
CA LYS A 156 -12.43 10.60 -27.51
C LYS A 156 -11.53 11.78 -27.75
N GLY A 157 -10.38 11.54 -28.35
CA GLY A 157 -9.32 12.54 -28.45
C GLY A 157 -9.89 13.91 -28.76
N LEU A 158 -9.52 14.89 -27.93
CA LEU A 158 -9.24 16.18 -28.51
C LEU A 158 -8.16 15.87 -29.54
N TYR A 159 -8.52 15.82 -30.82
CA TYR A 159 -7.59 16.41 -31.78
C TYR A 159 -7.23 17.73 -31.13
N GLN A 160 -5.99 17.87 -30.65
CA GLN A 160 -5.39 19.17 -30.77
C GLN A 160 -5.44 19.42 -32.27
N ASP A 161 -6.54 20.00 -32.75
CA ASP A 161 -6.46 21.09 -33.70
C ASP A 161 -5.44 21.98 -33.04
N MET A 162 -4.15 21.75 -33.34
CA MET A 162 -3.19 22.82 -33.26
C MET A 162 -3.90 23.90 -34.07
N PRO A 163 -4.33 25.01 -33.46
CA PRO A 163 -4.79 26.12 -34.27
C PRO A 163 -3.68 26.29 -35.30
N ASN A 164 -4.05 26.43 -36.56
CA ASN A 164 -3.09 26.81 -37.57
C ASN A 164 -2.67 28.22 -37.16
N ILE A 165 -1.73 28.32 -36.21
CA ILE A 165 -1.20 29.57 -35.67
C ILE A 165 -0.33 30.07 -36.80
N HIS A 166 -0.97 30.72 -37.76
CA HIS A 166 -0.33 31.76 -38.51
C HIS A 166 0.08 32.79 -37.46
N MET A 167 1.30 32.66 -36.97
CA MET A 167 1.89 33.61 -36.02
C MET A 167 2.01 34.95 -36.74
N ASP A 168 1.00 35.80 -36.59
CA ASP A 168 1.23 37.24 -36.68
C ASP A 168 1.94 37.64 -35.37
N PRO A 169 3.21 38.09 -35.40
CA PRO A 169 4.04 38.33 -34.22
C PRO A 169 3.58 39.50 -33.32
N LYS A 170 2.37 40.02 -33.50
CA LYS A 170 1.82 41.10 -32.69
C LYS A 170 0.48 40.71 -32.10
N THR A 171 0.49 40.51 -30.78
CA THR A 171 -0.64 40.39 -29.84
C THR A 171 -1.37 39.04 -29.78
N VAL A 172 -1.02 38.26 -28.75
CA VAL A 172 -1.89 37.21 -28.18
C VAL A 172 -2.15 37.59 -26.73
N SER A 173 -3.37 38.04 -26.44
CA SER A 173 -3.88 38.20 -25.08
C SER A 173 -4.57 36.89 -24.68
N VAL A 174 -3.94 36.13 -23.78
CA VAL A 174 -4.52 34.93 -23.18
C VAL A 174 -5.41 35.35 -22.01
N ASP A 175 -6.71 35.08 -22.09
CA ASP A 175 -7.64 35.22 -20.97
C ASP A 175 -7.52 33.97 -20.07
N ILE A 176 -7.00 34.16 -18.85
CA ILE A 176 -6.61 33.11 -17.89
C ILE A 176 -7.61 33.01 -16.71
N ASN A 177 -8.91 33.17 -16.96
CA ASN A 177 -9.89 33.06 -15.88
C ASN A 177 -10.67 31.73 -15.90
N PRO A 178 -10.12 30.63 -15.34
CA PRO A 178 -10.90 29.40 -15.18
C PRO A 178 -11.99 29.62 -14.14
N LYS A 179 -13.24 29.39 -14.55
CA LYS A 179 -14.44 29.46 -13.70
C LYS A 179 -14.39 28.29 -12.69
N ILE A 180 -13.94 28.59 -11.46
CA ILE A 180 -13.91 27.61 -10.36
C ILE A 180 -15.36 27.34 -9.92
N VAL A 181 -15.91 26.18 -10.31
CA VAL A 181 -17.16 25.65 -9.75
C VAL A 181 -16.81 24.88 -8.48
N ARG A 182 -17.13 25.44 -7.31
CA ARG A 182 -17.04 24.75 -6.03
C ARG A 182 -18.37 24.04 -5.76
N GLU A 183 -18.41 22.74 -6.00
CA GLU A 183 -19.49 21.89 -5.50
C GLU A 183 -19.11 21.43 -4.09
N PHE A 184 -19.76 22.01 -3.08
CA PHE A 184 -19.64 21.57 -1.69
C PHE A 184 -20.47 20.29 -1.54
N ILE A 185 -19.79 19.15 -1.39
CA ILE A 185 -20.43 17.89 -0.98
C ILE A 185 -20.50 17.90 0.55
N ASP A 186 -21.70 18.11 1.08
CA ASP A 186 -22.00 17.93 2.51
C ASP A 186 -21.84 16.45 2.88
N ALA A 187 -20.68 16.11 3.44
CA ALA A 187 -20.42 14.80 4.00
C ALA A 187 -21.23 14.61 5.30
N GLN A 188 -22.31 13.84 5.19
CA GLN A 188 -23.11 13.38 6.32
C GLN A 188 -22.25 12.49 7.23
N PRO A 189 -22.14 12.77 8.55
CA PRO A 189 -21.34 11.95 9.44
C PRO A 189 -21.98 10.57 9.60
N ALA A 190 -21.26 9.54 9.16
CA ALA A 190 -21.64 8.15 9.37
C ALA A 190 -21.77 7.89 10.88
N GLY A 191 -22.97 7.42 11.29
CA GLY A 191 -23.29 7.10 12.67
C GLY A 191 -22.28 6.07 13.22
N ARG A 192 -21.61 6.48 14.30
CA ARG A 192 -20.71 5.61 15.07
C ARG A 192 -21.59 4.63 15.86
N SER A 193 -21.63 3.37 15.45
CA SER A 193 -22.22 2.31 16.26
C SER A 193 -21.21 1.89 17.32
N ASP A 194 -21.43 2.34 18.55
CA ASP A 194 -20.65 1.86 19.69
C ASP A 194 -20.97 0.38 19.92
N ILE A 195 -20.00 -0.48 19.59
CA ILE A 195 -20.10 -1.92 19.85
C ILE A 195 -19.92 -2.13 21.35
N ILE A 196 -21.04 -2.27 22.07
CA ILE A 196 -21.04 -2.60 23.49
C ILE A 196 -20.74 -4.09 23.63
N ILE A 197 -19.46 -4.44 23.81
CA ILE A 197 -19.04 -5.82 24.06
C ILE A 197 -19.42 -6.19 25.50
N SER A 198 -20.28 -7.19 25.65
CA SER A 198 -20.74 -7.63 26.96
C SER A 198 -19.57 -8.25 27.77
N PRO A 199 -19.47 -7.99 29.09
CA PRO A 199 -18.45 -8.58 29.95
C PRO A 199 -18.44 -10.12 29.94
N GLU A 200 -19.57 -10.75 29.61
CA GLU A 200 -19.68 -12.20 29.51
C GLU A 200 -19.02 -12.74 28.23
N THR A 201 -19.11 -12.01 27.12
CA THR A 201 -18.42 -12.36 25.87
C THR A 201 -16.90 -12.40 26.06
N ILE A 202 -16.37 -11.47 26.88
CA ILE A 202 -14.94 -11.41 27.21
C ILE A 202 -14.53 -12.64 28.05
N LYS A 203 -15.31 -13.01 29.06
CA LYS A 203 -15.01 -14.19 29.90
C LYS A 203 -15.00 -15.48 29.08
N THR A 204 -15.97 -15.67 28.19
CA THR A 204 -16.05 -16.84 27.33
C THR A 204 -14.86 -16.92 26.37
N ALA A 205 -14.43 -15.79 25.81
CA ALA A 205 -13.24 -15.73 24.95
C ALA A 205 -11.96 -16.15 25.70
N PHE A 206 -11.78 -15.73 26.96
CA PHE A 206 -10.64 -16.14 27.77
C PHE A 206 -10.63 -17.64 28.08
N VAL A 207 -11.80 -18.25 28.35
CA VAL A 207 -11.91 -19.70 28.59
C VAL A 207 -11.57 -20.50 27.33
N ILE A 208 -12.10 -20.08 26.18
CA ILE A 208 -11.81 -20.72 24.88
C ILE A 208 -10.32 -20.62 24.56
N PHE A 209 -9.71 -19.44 24.75
CA PHE A 209 -8.28 -19.24 24.53
C PHE A 209 -7.43 -20.12 25.46
N GLY A 210 -7.79 -20.21 26.74
CA GLY A 210 -7.11 -21.06 27.71
C GLY A 210 -7.15 -22.55 27.32
N LEU A 211 -8.32 -23.04 26.88
CA LEU A 211 -8.46 -24.42 26.40
C LEU A 211 -7.64 -24.69 25.14
N ALA A 212 -7.65 -23.78 24.16
CA ALA A 212 -6.84 -23.92 22.95
C ALA A 212 -5.34 -24.00 23.28
N LEU A 213 -4.87 -23.20 24.22
CA LEU A 213 -3.47 -23.17 24.64
C LEU A 213 -3.05 -24.47 25.36
N ILE A 214 -3.93 -25.04 26.18
CA ILE A 214 -3.73 -26.36 26.80
C ILE A 214 -3.63 -27.47 25.74
N ILE A 215 -4.51 -27.46 24.74
CA ILE A 215 -4.50 -28.44 23.64
C ILE A 215 -3.20 -28.36 22.84
N ILE A 216 -2.75 -27.15 22.50
CA ILE A 216 -1.50 -26.93 21.74
C ILE A 216 -0.30 -27.43 22.55
N LEU A 217 -0.24 -27.15 23.85
CA LEU A 217 0.84 -27.62 24.72
C LEU A 217 0.82 -29.15 24.86
N ALA A 218 -0.34 -29.77 25.04
CA ALA A 218 -0.48 -31.21 25.15
C ALA A 218 -0.03 -31.92 23.85
N TRP A 219 -0.43 -31.40 22.69
CA TRP A 219 -0.01 -31.91 21.39
C TRP A 219 1.51 -31.79 21.19
N ARG A 220 2.11 -30.68 21.63
CA ARG A 220 3.56 -30.48 21.54
C ARG A 220 4.32 -31.47 22.44
N ILE A 221 3.84 -31.71 23.66
CA ILE A 221 4.44 -32.71 24.56
C ILE A 221 4.35 -34.11 23.93
N TYR A 222 3.18 -34.50 23.42
CA TYR A 222 2.99 -35.80 22.77
C TYR A 222 3.90 -36.01 21.54
N ARG A 223 4.19 -34.96 20.78
CA ARG A 223 4.99 -35.06 19.56
C ARG A 223 6.50 -35.10 19.80
N TYR A 224 6.98 -34.54 20.91
CA TYR A 224 8.41 -34.29 21.14
C TYR A 224 8.95 -34.84 22.47
N GLY A 225 8.12 -35.46 23.31
CA GLY A 225 8.52 -36.18 24.52
C GLY A 225 8.32 -37.68 24.37
#